data_AF-A0A2E9C5C6-F1
#
_entry.id   AF-A0A2E9C5C6-F1
#
_cell.length_a   1.000
_cell.length_b   1.000
_cell.length_c   1.000
_cell.angle_alpha   90.00
_cell.angle_beta   90.00
_cell.angle_gamma   90.00
#
_symmetry.space_group_name_H-M   'P 1'
#
loop_
_entity.id
_entity.type
_entity.pdbx_description
1 polymer ?
#
loop_
_entity_poly.entity_id
_entity_poly.type
_entity_poly.pdbx_seq_one_letter_code
_entity_poly.pdbx_strand_id
1 'polypeptide(L)'
;MSVRALRSTFGPNCHWCGLPMDFDEPHGRPESATIEHLVDATLGGVRSAKHRRLAHAACNHARNEFRLQAERQFRQWIEERRASEKTLTEK
;
A
#
# COMPACT_ATOMS: atom_id res chain seq x y z
N MET A 1 11.74 14.91 5.51
CA MET A 1 10.95 14.69 6.75
C MET A 1 11.40 13.35 7.31
N SER A 2 12.03 13.31 8.48
CA SER A 2 12.41 12.03 9.11
C SER A 2 11.17 11.32 9.68
N VAL A 3 11.22 10.00 9.81
CA VAL A 3 10.15 9.18 10.44
C VAL A 3 9.85 9.69 11.86
N ARG A 4 10.90 10.05 12.61
CA ARG A 4 10.78 10.63 13.96
C ARG A 4 10.03 11.97 13.97
N ALA A 5 10.24 12.82 12.97
CA ALA A 5 9.52 14.10 12.84
C ALA A 5 8.03 13.91 12.51
N LEU A 6 7.66 12.81 11.84
CA LEU A 6 6.27 12.49 11.51
C LEU A 6 5.50 11.85 12.68
N ARG A 7 6.20 11.34 13.71
CA ARG A 7 5.58 10.73 14.90
C ARG A 7 4.68 11.71 15.65
N SER A 8 5.06 12.99 15.76
CA SER A 8 4.22 14.00 16.42
C SER A 8 2.93 14.30 15.67
N THR A 9 2.92 14.09 14.35
CA THR A 9 1.76 14.31 13.49
C THR A 9 0.83 13.11 13.42
N PHE A 10 1.39 11.90 13.30
CA PHE A 10 0.61 10.67 13.04
C PHE A 10 0.50 9.73 14.23
N GLY A 11 1.20 10.02 15.32
CA GLY A 11 1.24 9.18 16.51
C GLY A 11 2.23 8.01 16.41
N PRO A 12 2.35 7.22 17.49
CA PRO A 12 3.29 6.10 17.59
C PRO A 12 2.75 4.78 17.04
N ASN A 13 1.46 4.70 16.71
CA ASN A 13 0.80 3.47 16.33
C ASN A 13 0.73 3.33 14.82
N CYS A 14 0.90 2.10 14.34
CA CYS A 14 0.80 1.75 12.94
C CYS A 14 -0.60 2.06 12.40
N HIS A 15 -0.66 2.71 11.26
CA HIS A 15 -1.92 3.05 10.61
C HIS A 15 -2.76 1.83 10.24
N TRP A 16 -2.13 0.69 9.93
CA TRP A 16 -2.81 -0.51 9.46
C TRP A 16 -3.34 -1.39 10.57
N CYS A 17 -2.49 -1.73 11.54
CA CYS A 17 -2.85 -2.69 12.60
C CYS A 17 -3.13 -2.03 13.96
N GLY A 18 -2.82 -0.74 14.13
CA GLY A 18 -3.01 -0.02 15.39
C GLY A 18 -1.99 -0.32 16.48
N LEU A 19 -1.02 -1.22 16.25
CA LEU A 19 0.02 -1.58 17.23
C LEU A 19 1.17 -0.56 17.25
N PRO A 20 1.92 -0.43 18.37
CA PRO A 20 3.07 0.46 18.46
C PRO A 20 4.15 0.14 17.43
N MET A 21 4.78 1.17 16.86
CA MET A 21 5.93 1.02 15.95
C MET A 21 7.26 1.27 16.66
N ASP A 22 8.31 0.64 16.15
CA ASP A 22 9.70 0.91 16.53
C ASP A 22 10.24 2.11 15.73
N PHE A 23 10.74 3.14 16.44
CA PHE A 23 11.30 4.36 15.84
C PHE A 23 12.82 4.42 15.96
N ASP A 24 13.45 3.43 16.58
CA ASP A 24 14.87 3.42 16.86
C ASP A 24 15.67 2.80 15.71
N GLU A 25 16.98 3.01 15.74
CA GLU A 25 17.92 2.43 14.78
C GLU A 25 18.37 1.02 15.21
N PRO A 26 18.75 0.13 14.27
CA PRO A 26 18.66 0.29 12.81
C PRO A 26 17.22 0.19 12.30
N HIS A 27 16.93 0.98 11.28
CA HIS A 27 15.69 0.88 10.51
C HIS A 27 15.68 -0.39 9.64
N GLY A 28 14.48 -0.84 9.24
CA GLY A 28 14.31 -1.98 8.33
C GLY A 28 13.92 -3.28 9.01
N ARG A 29 13.68 -3.27 10.33
CA ARG A 29 13.05 -4.39 11.03
C ARG A 29 11.54 -4.44 10.71
N PRO A 30 10.90 -5.61 10.82
CA PRO A 30 9.45 -5.76 10.62
C PRO A 30 8.62 -4.70 11.36
N GLU A 31 8.99 -4.44 12.62
CA GLU A 31 8.32 -3.48 13.51
C GLU A 31 8.76 -2.02 13.30
N SER A 32 9.72 -1.74 12.42
CA SER A 32 10.19 -0.38 12.19
C SER A 32 9.10 0.49 11.56
N ALA A 33 8.95 1.71 12.06
CA ALA A 33 8.11 2.74 11.48
C ALA A 33 8.66 3.15 10.10
N THR A 34 7.78 3.13 9.10
CA THR A 34 8.06 3.53 7.72
C THR A 34 6.97 4.49 7.24
N ILE A 35 7.30 5.30 6.22
CA ILE A 35 6.35 6.25 5.64
C ILE A 35 5.53 5.53 4.57
N GLU A 36 4.22 5.57 4.72
CA GLU A 36 3.27 4.98 3.79
C GLU A 36 2.49 6.05 3.02
N HIS A 37 2.15 5.75 1.77
CA HIS A 37 1.30 6.59 0.93
C HIS A 37 -0.07 5.95 0.74
N LEU A 38 -1.13 6.58 1.24
CA LEU A 38 -2.50 6.02 1.20
C LEU A 38 -3.12 6.00 -0.20
N VAL A 39 -2.69 6.89 -1.08
CA VAL A 39 -3.21 7.03 -2.44
C VAL A 39 -2.04 6.91 -3.40
N ASP A 40 -2.06 5.87 -4.23
CA ASP A 40 -1.15 5.74 -5.36
C ASP A 40 -1.47 6.85 -6.38
N ALA A 41 -0.43 7.54 -6.85
CA ALA A 41 -0.54 8.73 -7.70
C ALA A 41 -1.11 8.46 -9.12
N THR A 42 -1.68 7.28 -9.37
CA THR A 42 -2.02 6.75 -10.70
C THR A 42 -3.30 7.36 -11.32
N LEU A 43 -4.03 8.21 -10.60
CA LEU A 43 -5.19 8.95 -11.12
C LEU A 43 -5.06 10.47 -10.98
N GLY A 44 -3.87 11.03 -11.25
CA GLY A 44 -3.64 12.48 -11.21
C GLY A 44 -3.67 13.09 -9.80
N GLY A 45 -3.69 12.25 -8.76
CA GLY A 45 -3.66 12.67 -7.38
C GLY A 45 -2.30 13.26 -7.01
N VAL A 46 -2.26 14.56 -6.72
CA VAL A 46 -1.10 15.27 -6.20
C VAL A 46 -0.55 14.51 -4.98
N ARG A 47 0.76 14.26 -4.95
CA ARG A 47 1.50 13.74 -3.79
C ARG A 47 1.41 14.71 -2.61
N SER A 48 0.26 14.71 -1.94
CA SER A 48 -0.03 15.59 -0.82
C SER A 48 0.45 14.98 0.49
N ALA A 49 0.97 15.83 1.38
CA ALA A 49 1.31 15.44 2.75
C ALA A 49 0.13 14.83 3.51
N LYS A 50 -1.10 15.20 3.15
CA LYS A 50 -2.34 14.65 3.75
C LYS A 50 -2.52 13.15 3.50
N HIS A 51 -1.89 12.62 2.45
CA HIS A 51 -1.99 11.20 2.06
C HIS A 51 -0.85 10.35 2.61
N ARG A 52 0.00 10.89 3.50
CA ARG A 52 1.05 10.10 4.17
C ARG A 52 0.57 9.59 5.52
N ARG A 53 1.03 8.40 5.91
CA ARG A 53 0.87 7.83 7.25
C ARG A 53 2.17 7.16 7.70
N LEU A 54 2.23 6.79 8.97
CA LEU A 54 3.26 5.90 9.49
C LEU A 54 2.68 4.49 9.66
N ALA A 55 3.45 3.49 9.26
CA ALA A 55 3.10 2.09 9.42
C ALA A 55 4.35 1.22 9.57
N HIS A 56 4.18 0.03 10.13
CA HIS A 56 5.24 -0.98 10.18
C HIS A 56 5.75 -1.32 8.78
N ALA A 57 7.05 -1.60 8.68
CA ALA A 57 7.65 -2.14 7.46
C ALA A 57 6.94 -3.43 7.01
N ALA A 58 6.64 -4.34 7.94
CA ALA A 58 5.94 -5.59 7.66
C ALA A 58 4.50 -5.37 7.16
N CYS A 59 3.75 -4.47 7.80
CA CYS A 59 2.38 -4.18 7.36
C CYS A 59 2.36 -3.55 5.97
N ASN A 60 3.28 -2.62 5.68
CA ASN A 60 3.38 -2.01 4.35
C ASN A 60 3.77 -3.05 3.30
N HIS A 61 4.74 -3.92 3.59
CA HIS A 61 5.12 -5.00 2.68
C HIS A 61 3.94 -5.95 2.40
N ALA A 62 3.26 -6.43 3.44
CA ALA A 62 2.11 -7.33 3.29
C ALA A 62 0.97 -6.69 2.49
N ARG A 63 0.65 -5.41 2.78
CA ARG A 63 -0.37 -4.67 2.03
C ARG A 63 -0.03 -4.56 0.55
N ASN A 64 1.24 -4.27 0.23
CA ASN A 64 1.70 -4.18 -1.16
C ASN A 64 1.59 -5.51 -1.89
N GLU A 65 1.96 -6.61 -1.25
CA GLU A 65 1.81 -7.96 -1.84
C GLU A 65 0.33 -8.29 -2.10
N PHE A 66 -0.57 -7.99 -1.16
CA PHE A 66 -2.01 -8.19 -1.37
C PHE A 66 -2.56 -7.33 -2.52
N ARG A 67 -2.12 -6.07 -2.63
CA ARG A 67 -2.50 -5.19 -3.75
C ARG A 67 -2.03 -5.78 -5.09
N LEU A 68 -0.78 -6.18 -5.19
CA LEU A 68 -0.22 -6.78 -6.41
C LEU A 68 -0.94 -8.08 -6.79
N GLN A 69 -1.31 -8.89 -5.80
CA GLN A 69 -2.10 -10.10 -6.04
C GLN A 69 -3.48 -9.76 -6.60
N ALA A 70 -4.19 -8.80 -6.00
CA ALA A 70 -5.50 -8.36 -6.48
C ALA A 70 -5.43 -7.78 -7.91
N GLU A 71 -4.37 -7.03 -8.24
CA GLU A 71 -4.14 -6.51 -9.58
C GLU A 71 -3.93 -7.62 -10.62
N ARG A 72 -3.16 -8.66 -10.26
CA ARG A 72 -2.98 -9.84 -11.13
C ARG A 72 -4.31 -10.56 -11.37
N GLN A 73 -5.08 -10.79 -10.31
CA GLN A 73 -6.40 -11.44 -10.40
C GLN A 73 -7.36 -10.64 -11.27
N PHE A 74 -7.41 -9.31 -11.11
CA PHE A 74 -8.26 -8.45 -11.91
C PHE A 74 -7.87 -8.46 -13.39
N ARG A 75 -6.57 -8.44 -13.71
CA ARG A 75 -6.09 -8.54 -15.10
C ARG A 75 -6.51 -9.86 -15.75
N GLN A 76 -6.33 -10.96 -15.04
CA GLN A 76 -6.74 -12.28 -15.52
C GLN A 76 -8.25 -12.31 -15.80
N TRP A 77 -9.08 -11.80 -14.88
CA TRP A 77 -10.53 -11.71 -15.07
C TRP A 77 -10.92 -10.91 -16.34
N ILE A 78 -10.22 -9.79 -16.61
CA ILE A 78 -10.44 -9.01 -17.85
C ILE A 78 -10.11 -9.83 -19.11
N GLU A 79 -9.03 -10.59 -19.09
CA GLU A 79 -8.61 -11.44 -20.21
C GLU A 79 -9.63 -12.55 -20.48
N GLU A 80 -10.10 -13.23 -19.43
CA GLU A 80 -11.14 -14.27 -19.50
C GLU A 80 -12.46 -13.70 -20.05
N ARG A 81 -12.83 -12.50 -19.61
CA ARG A 81 -14.03 -11.80 -20.09
C ARG A 81 -13.92 -11.46 -21.58
N ARG A 82 -12.76 -10.95 -22.02
CA ARG A 82 -12.50 -10.65 -23.44
C ARG A 82 -12.50 -11.89 -24.32
N ALA A 83 -11.96 -13.00 -23.83
CA ALA A 83 -11.97 -14.27 -24.55
C ALA A 83 -13.40 -14.80 -24.74
N SER A 84 -14.20 -14.73 -23.67
CA SER A 84 -15.59 -15.18 -23.68
C SER A 84 -16.46 -14.41 -24.68
N GLU A 85 -16.31 -13.09 -24.75
CA GLU A 85 -16.99 -12.24 -25.75
C GLU A 85 -16.59 -12.62 -27.19
N LYS A 86 -15.29 -12.83 -27.46
CA LYS A 86 -14.81 -13.25 -28.79
C LYS A 86 -15.44 -14.58 -29.24
N THR A 87 -15.52 -15.56 -28.34
CA THR A 87 -16.13 -16.87 -28.63
C THR A 87 -17.62 -16.79 -28.95
N LEU A 88 -18.34 -15.78 -28.41
CA LEU A 88 -19.75 -15.54 -28.73
C LEU A 88 -19.94 -14.87 -30.09
N THR A 89 -19.00 -14.02 -30.51
CA THR A 89 -19.08 -13.30 -31.80
C THR A 89 -18.57 -14.09 -33.01
N GLU A 90 -17.80 -15.16 -32.80
CA GLU A 90 -17.24 -16.01 -33.86
C GLU A 90 -18.08 -17.27 -34.17
N LYS A 91 -19.26 -17.40 -33.55
CA LYS A 91 -20.28 -18.42 -33.87
C LYS A 91 -21.42 -17.80 -34.67
#